data_AF-A0A1E3LQD3-F1
#
_entry.id   AF-A0A1E3LQD3-F1
#
_cell.length_a   1.000
_cell.length_b   1.000
_cell.length_c   1.000
_cell.angle_alpha   90.00
_cell.angle_beta   90.00
_cell.angle_gamma   90.00
#
_symmetry.space_group_name_H-M   'P 1'
#
loop_
_entity.id
_entity.type
_entity.pdbx_description
1 polymer ?
#
loop_
_entity_poly.entity_id
_entity_poly.type
_entity_poly.pdbx_seq_one_letter_code
_entity_poly.pdbx_strand_id
1 'polypeptide(L)'
;MQNTMISMNTNFWEDMGKALDPIVGKGNWSVSPSLNTVTVRGTVDQLDAVKDYVDYQNKRLSKFVQFNVRVYSVTLSNTDGAGINWNAMYKTLSGKYGFKLNGTPYTPAAAAVNAGFSVISGNWAGTDAVVSALNEQGRTHLERETALPTLNLQSVATQVGQQKGYVPSTQTNSTANVGSTTSIQTGTINVGFNVSLFPYVQDNNEIMVQFNINLSSLDDIRKINIGDSSAEAPNISMPLNTVQKVKMRPGETLMLTGINQNDDSSNRTGTGTHWNWVFGGGINAQSNRTMLVVLITPTLLD
;
A
#
# COMPACT_ATOMS: atom_id res chain seq x y z
N MET A 1 -12.40 14.11 -3.36
CA MET A 1 -10.97 13.79 -3.34
C MET A 1 -10.41 14.29 -2.03
N GLN A 2 -10.10 13.41 -1.09
CA GLN A 2 -9.41 13.81 0.13
C GLN A 2 -7.93 13.82 -0.20
N ASN A 3 -7.43 14.99 -0.63
CA ASN A 3 -5.99 15.23 -0.69
C ASN A 3 -5.51 15.26 0.76
N THR A 4 -5.20 14.10 1.32
CA THR A 4 -4.37 14.02 2.53
C THR A 4 -2.93 14.23 2.07
N MET A 5 -2.64 15.42 1.53
CA MET A 5 -1.30 15.96 1.67
C MET A 5 -1.13 16.13 3.16
N ILE A 6 -0.39 15.20 3.78
CA ILE A 6 0.27 15.49 5.05
C ILE A 6 1.26 16.59 4.72
N SER A 7 0.76 17.83 4.68
CA SER A 7 1.54 19.03 4.79
C SER A 7 2.07 18.98 6.22
N MET A 8 3.22 18.33 6.39
CA MET A 8 4.14 18.74 7.44
C MET A 8 4.50 20.18 7.07
N ASN A 9 3.74 21.14 7.62
CA ASN A 9 4.07 22.55 7.61
C ASN A 9 5.24 22.79 8.56
N THR A 10 6.34 22.07 8.33
CA THR A 10 7.64 22.27 8.95
C THR A 10 8.43 23.04 7.91
N ASN A 11 8.48 24.37 8.08
CA ASN A 11 9.32 25.19 7.25
C ASN A 11 10.78 24.84 7.60
N PHE A 12 11.37 23.91 6.85
CA PHE A 12 12.73 23.40 7.07
C PHE A 12 13.75 24.51 7.35
N TRP A 13 13.62 25.64 6.65
CA TRP A 13 14.47 26.80 6.80
C TRP A 13 14.26 27.55 8.13
N GLU A 14 13.04 27.58 8.64
CA GLU A 14 12.72 28.15 9.95
C GLU A 14 13.26 27.26 11.08
N ASP A 15 13.12 25.94 10.95
CA ASP A 15 13.65 24.98 11.92
C ASP A 15 15.18 24.99 11.92
N MET A 16 15.81 25.14 10.75
CA MET A 16 17.25 25.35 10.67
C MET A 16 17.68 26.65 11.33
N GLY A 17 16.96 27.76 11.13
CA GLY A 17 17.21 29.01 11.83
C GLY A 17 17.15 28.88 13.36
N LYS A 18 16.12 28.19 13.87
CA LYS A 18 15.97 27.88 15.30
C LYS A 18 17.10 27.01 15.84
N ALA A 19 17.64 26.10 15.02
CA ALA A 19 18.78 25.26 15.39
C ALA A 19 20.12 26.04 15.41
N LEU A 20 20.26 27.08 14.59
CA LEU A 20 21.46 27.92 14.51
C LEU A 20 21.51 29.02 15.60
N ASP A 21 20.35 29.53 16.03
CA ASP A 21 20.23 30.53 17.10
C ASP A 21 21.09 30.25 18.35
N PRO A 22 21.09 29.03 18.95
CA PRO A 22 21.91 28.75 20.13
C PRO A 22 23.42 28.65 19.85
N ILE A 23 23.83 28.45 18.59
CA ILE A 23 25.24 28.28 18.20
C ILE A 23 25.88 29.65 17.92
N VAL A 24 25.24 30.45 17.07
CA VAL A 24 25.82 31.70 16.54
C VAL A 24 25.17 32.96 17.10
N GLY A 25 24.02 32.83 17.78
CA GLY A 25 23.24 33.96 18.26
C GLY A 25 22.26 34.51 17.21
N LYS A 26 21.20 35.17 17.70
CA LYS A 26 20.16 35.75 16.84
C LYS A 26 20.73 36.83 15.92
N GLY A 27 20.36 36.79 14.64
CA GLY A 27 20.75 37.79 13.64
C GLY A 27 22.11 37.54 12.97
N ASN A 28 22.82 36.47 13.36
CA ASN A 28 24.11 36.08 12.81
C ASN A 28 24.03 35.00 11.72
N TRP A 29 22.82 34.69 11.25
CA TRP A 29 22.58 33.75 10.18
C TRP A 29 21.54 34.31 9.19
N SER A 30 21.66 33.90 7.94
CA SER A 30 20.72 34.21 6.86
C SER A 30 20.53 32.97 6.02
N VAL A 31 19.27 32.62 5.77
CA VAL A 31 18.89 31.50 4.91
C VAL A 31 18.39 32.04 3.58
N SER A 32 18.80 31.41 2.48
CA SER A 32 18.30 31.70 1.14
C SER A 32 17.68 30.43 0.55
N PRO A 33 16.37 30.19 0.78
CA PRO A 33 15.67 29.02 0.28
C PRO A 33 15.75 28.86 -1.25
N SER A 34 15.75 29.98 -1.98
CA SER A 34 15.87 30.01 -3.44
C SER A 34 17.23 29.54 -3.96
N LEU A 35 18.28 29.67 -3.13
CA LEU A 35 19.65 29.27 -3.46
C LEU A 35 20.04 27.95 -2.77
N ASN A 36 19.19 27.43 -1.88
CA ASN A 36 19.49 26.31 -1.00
C ASN A 36 20.79 26.51 -0.18
N THR A 37 21.06 27.75 0.25
CA THR A 37 22.28 28.11 1.00
C THR A 37 21.96 28.74 2.34
N VAL A 38 22.87 28.54 3.30
CA VAL A 38 22.88 29.23 4.59
C VAL A 38 24.17 30.02 4.71
N THR A 39 24.05 31.30 5.06
CA THR A 39 25.18 32.17 5.37
C THR A 39 25.20 32.41 6.87
N VAL A 40 26.36 32.21 7.49
CA VAL A 40 26.55 32.36 8.94
C VAL A 40 27.75 33.25 9.21
N ARG A 41 27.66 34.07 10.26
CA ARG A 41 28.72 34.93 10.76
C ARG A 41 28.95 34.64 12.24
N GLY A 42 30.18 34.32 12.63
CA GLY A 42 30.51 34.01 14.02
C GLY A 42 32.02 33.93 14.25
N THR A 43 32.42 33.51 15.45
CA THR A 43 33.81 33.12 15.74
C THR A 43 34.16 31.81 15.05
N VAL A 44 35.46 31.47 14.98
CA VAL A 44 35.92 30.22 14.34
C VAL A 44 35.24 29.00 14.97
N ASP A 45 35.19 28.92 16.31
CA ASP A 45 34.53 27.82 17.02
C ASP A 45 33.04 27.68 16.68
N GLN A 46 32.33 28.80 16.50
CA GLN A 46 30.92 28.80 16.12
C GLN A 46 30.71 28.34 14.68
N LEU A 47 31.61 28.76 13.77
CA LEU A 47 31.56 28.35 12.36
C LEU A 47 31.83 26.85 12.22
N ASP A 48 32.79 26.30 12.97
CA ASP A 48 33.07 24.86 13.00
C ASP A 48 31.87 24.06 13.54
N ALA A 49 31.24 24.52 14.64
CA ALA A 49 30.04 23.87 15.16
C ALA A 49 28.86 23.88 14.18
N VAL A 50 28.66 24.98 13.45
CA VAL A 50 27.65 25.06 12.39
C VAL A 50 27.99 24.13 11.23
N LYS A 51 29.26 24.08 10.82
CA LYS A 51 29.72 23.17 9.76
C LYS A 51 29.39 21.73 10.09
N ASP A 52 29.77 21.26 11.28
CA ASP A 52 29.50 19.90 11.73
C ASP A 52 28.00 19.58 11.76
N TYR A 53 27.18 20.53 12.22
CA TYR A 53 25.73 20.39 12.22
C TYR A 53 25.17 20.26 10.79
N VAL A 54 25.57 21.15 9.87
CA VAL A 54 25.09 21.14 8.48
C VAL A 54 25.57 19.89 7.75
N ASP A 55 26.82 19.49 7.91
CA ASP A 55 27.39 18.28 7.31
C ASP A 55 26.66 17.02 7.83
N TYR A 56 26.31 16.99 9.12
CA TYR A 56 25.49 15.93 9.71
C TYR A 56 24.07 15.88 9.13
N GLN A 57 23.38 17.02 9.00
CA GLN A 57 22.04 17.05 8.41
C GLN A 57 22.07 16.65 6.93
N ASN A 58 23.04 17.15 6.16
CA ASN A 58 23.21 16.80 4.76
C ASN A 58 23.40 15.29 4.60
N LYS A 59 24.28 14.68 5.40
CA LYS A 59 24.51 13.22 5.37
C LYS A 59 23.25 12.41 5.70
N ARG A 60 22.36 12.92 6.54
CA ARG A 60 21.09 12.25 6.88
C ARG A 60 20.04 12.41 5.78
N LEU A 61 19.95 13.60 5.20
CA LEU A 61 18.97 13.93 4.15
C LEU A 61 19.36 13.34 2.79
N SER A 62 20.66 13.21 2.51
CA SER A 62 21.18 12.68 1.23
C SER A 62 21.04 11.16 1.10
N LYS A 63 20.62 10.45 2.14
CA LYS A 63 20.45 8.99 2.07
C LYS A 63 19.32 8.67 1.09
N PHE A 64 19.65 7.89 0.07
CA PHE A 64 18.66 7.39 -0.89
C PHE A 64 18.10 6.05 -0.42
N VAL A 65 16.78 5.92 -0.50
CA VAL A 65 16.06 4.68 -0.22
C VAL A 65 15.25 4.32 -1.45
N GLN A 66 15.46 3.12 -1.96
CA GLN A 66 14.61 2.54 -2.99
C GLN A 66 13.68 1.51 -2.37
N PHE A 67 12.37 1.71 -2.56
CA PHE A 67 11.38 0.72 -2.17
C PHE A 67 11.02 -0.15 -3.37
N ASN A 68 11.24 -1.46 -3.25
CA ASN A 68 10.76 -2.43 -4.22
C ASN A 68 9.44 -3.00 -3.72
N VAL A 69 8.35 -2.67 -4.41
CA VAL A 69 7.00 -3.13 -4.10
C VAL A 69 6.61 -4.19 -5.11
N ARG A 70 6.29 -5.40 -4.62
CA ARG A 70 5.78 -6.50 -5.43
C ARG A 70 4.43 -6.95 -4.91
N VAL A 71 3.46 -7.07 -5.82
CA VAL A 71 2.10 -7.54 -5.50
C VAL A 71 1.94 -8.91 -6.13
N TYR A 72 1.65 -9.91 -5.30
CA TYR A 72 1.38 -11.27 -5.71
C TYR A 72 -0.08 -11.61 -5.47
N SER A 73 -0.71 -12.29 -6.43
CA SER A 73 -1.94 -13.03 -6.21
C SER A 73 -1.58 -14.49 -5.91
N VAL A 74 -2.25 -15.09 -4.93
CA VAL A 74 -2.08 -16.49 -4.56
C VAL A 74 -3.42 -17.16 -4.71
N THR A 75 -3.53 -18.06 -5.69
CA THR A 75 -4.75 -18.83 -5.94
C THR A 75 -4.62 -20.22 -5.31
N LEU A 76 -5.57 -20.55 -4.44
CA LEU A 76 -5.66 -21.85 -3.77
C LEU A 76 -6.69 -22.73 -4.51
N SER A 77 -6.28 -23.94 -4.91
CA SER A 77 -7.16 -24.90 -5.57
C SER A 77 -7.71 -25.94 -4.58
N ASN A 78 -8.93 -25.70 -4.11
CA ASN A 78 -10.02 -26.67 -3.94
C ASN A 78 -9.83 -27.99 -3.14
N THR A 79 -8.93 -28.07 -2.16
CA THR A 79 -8.94 -29.17 -1.16
C THR A 79 -8.84 -28.72 0.29
N ASP A 80 -8.24 -27.55 0.55
CA ASP A 80 -8.12 -27.01 1.90
C ASP A 80 -9.07 -25.84 2.11
N GLY A 81 -10.26 -26.12 2.65
CA GLY A 81 -11.28 -25.12 2.98
C GLY A 81 -10.85 -24.04 4.01
N ALA A 82 -9.58 -24.00 4.42
CA ALA A 82 -9.05 -23.15 5.48
C ALA A 82 -8.19 -21.93 5.00
N GLY A 83 -7.90 -21.78 3.70
CA GLY A 83 -7.01 -20.69 3.22
C GLY A 83 -5.52 -20.99 3.43
N ILE A 84 -4.64 -19.98 3.29
CA ILE A 84 -3.18 -20.14 3.49
C ILE A 84 -2.87 -20.49 4.96
N ASN A 85 -2.12 -21.57 5.19
CA ASN A 85 -1.61 -21.91 6.51
C ASN A 85 -0.33 -21.09 6.82
N TRP A 86 -0.52 -19.90 7.37
CA TRP A 86 0.59 -19.00 7.72
C TRP A 86 1.59 -19.62 8.71
N ASN A 87 1.13 -20.43 9.68
CA ASN A 87 2.01 -21.08 10.65
C ASN A 87 2.93 -22.13 9.98
N ALA A 88 2.38 -22.92 9.05
CA ALA A 88 3.19 -23.84 8.25
C ALA A 88 4.20 -23.08 7.37
N MET A 89 3.76 -22.01 6.70
CA MET A 89 4.64 -21.16 5.89
C MET A 89 5.80 -20.56 6.72
N TYR A 90 5.52 -20.04 7.92
CA TYR A 90 6.54 -19.51 8.83
C TYR A 90 7.51 -20.60 9.32
N LYS A 91 7.02 -21.83 9.55
CA LYS A 91 7.88 -22.99 9.87
C LYS A 91 8.77 -23.38 8.69
N THR A 92 8.26 -23.33 7.46
CA THR A 92 9.07 -23.54 6.27
C THR A 92 10.15 -22.46 6.15
N LEU A 93 9.79 -21.18 6.32
CA LEU A 93 10.76 -20.07 6.25
C LEU A 93 11.87 -20.18 7.30
N SER A 94 11.53 -20.54 8.53
CA SER A 94 12.52 -20.71 9.62
C SER A 94 13.31 -22.01 9.53
N GLY A 95 12.66 -23.14 9.20
CA GLY A 95 13.27 -24.47 9.20
C GLY A 95 14.01 -24.83 7.90
N LYS A 96 13.48 -24.48 6.73
CA LYS A 96 14.06 -24.82 5.41
C LYS A 96 15.01 -23.75 4.90
N TYR A 97 14.72 -22.49 5.20
CA TYR A 97 15.44 -21.35 4.65
C TYR A 97 16.19 -20.51 5.70
N GLY A 98 16.07 -20.83 7.00
CA GLY A 98 16.84 -20.19 8.07
C GLY A 98 16.46 -18.73 8.38
N PHE A 99 15.31 -18.25 7.90
CA PHE A 99 14.85 -16.88 8.15
C PHE A 99 14.31 -16.71 9.58
N LYS A 100 14.57 -15.54 10.17
CA LYS A 100 14.04 -15.15 11.48
C LYS A 100 12.90 -14.15 11.28
N LEU A 101 11.80 -14.38 11.99
CA LEU A 101 10.66 -13.46 12.02
C LEU A 101 10.94 -12.37 13.06
N ASN A 102 11.01 -11.12 12.61
CA ASN A 102 11.10 -9.98 13.51
C ASN A 102 9.69 -9.38 13.66
N GLY A 103 9.12 -9.45 14.87
CA GLY A 103 7.77 -8.98 15.19
C GLY A 103 6.75 -10.10 15.43
N THR A 104 5.51 -9.72 15.76
CA THR A 104 4.43 -10.67 16.04
C THR A 104 3.96 -11.32 14.73
N PRO A 105 4.06 -12.66 14.57
CA PRO A 105 3.61 -13.32 13.36
C PRO A 105 2.09 -13.17 13.19
N TYR A 106 1.66 -12.82 11.97
CA TYR A 106 0.24 -12.78 11.65
C TYR A 106 -0.36 -14.18 11.79
N THR A 107 -1.30 -14.32 12.71
CA THR A 107 -2.13 -15.52 12.86
C THR A 107 -3.58 -15.10 12.59
N PRO A 108 -4.18 -15.49 11.46
CA PRO A 108 -5.59 -15.17 11.25
C PRO A 108 -6.41 -15.94 12.30
N ALA A 109 -7.16 -15.20 13.12
CA ALA A 109 -8.24 -15.82 13.88
C ALA A 109 -9.28 -16.33 12.88
N ALA A 110 -9.90 -17.48 13.15
CA ALA A 110 -10.83 -18.19 12.26
C ALA A 110 -12.02 -17.38 11.72
N ALA A 111 -12.21 -16.12 12.17
CA ALA A 111 -13.26 -15.20 11.73
C ALA A 111 -12.77 -13.74 11.53
N ALA A 112 -11.47 -13.45 11.55
CA ALA A 112 -10.97 -12.06 11.50
C ALA A 112 -10.56 -11.61 10.09
N VAL A 113 -11.32 -10.67 9.53
CA VAL A 113 -11.09 -9.93 8.28
C VAL A 113 -10.03 -8.82 8.49
N ASN A 114 -8.93 -9.13 9.17
CA ASN A 114 -7.90 -8.15 9.49
C ASN A 114 -6.61 -8.44 8.73
N ALA A 115 -6.14 -7.45 7.95
CA ALA A 115 -4.87 -7.47 7.26
C ALA A 115 -3.70 -7.60 8.27
N GLY A 116 -2.80 -8.53 7.99
CA GLY A 116 -1.63 -8.83 8.81
C GLY A 116 -0.35 -8.30 8.21
N PHE A 117 0.64 -8.02 9.05
CA PHE A 117 2.00 -7.73 8.59
C PHE A 117 3.03 -8.63 9.27
N SER A 118 4.10 -8.97 8.56
CA SER A 118 5.24 -9.68 9.11
C SER A 118 6.53 -9.16 8.47
N VAL A 119 7.56 -8.93 9.29
CA VAL A 119 8.90 -8.55 8.80
C VAL A 119 9.78 -9.79 8.81
N ILE A 120 10.29 -10.14 7.64
CA ILE A 120 11.10 -11.34 7.45
C ILE A 120 12.56 -10.92 7.30
N SER A 121 13.39 -11.38 8.24
CA SER A 121 14.81 -11.04 8.33
C SER A 121 15.69 -12.22 7.93
N GLY A 122 16.62 -11.99 7.00
CA GLY A 122 17.61 -12.97 6.57
C GLY A 122 18.57 -12.39 5.55
N ASN A 123 19.81 -12.85 5.58
CA ASN A 123 20.85 -12.41 4.66
C ASN A 123 20.57 -13.07 3.30
N TRP A 124 20.07 -12.28 2.35
CA TRP A 124 19.70 -12.63 0.97
C TRP A 124 18.26 -13.14 0.78
N ALA A 125 17.52 -12.43 -0.08
CA ALA A 125 16.29 -12.85 -0.75
C ALA A 125 15.07 -13.24 0.13
N GLY A 126 14.78 -12.44 1.17
CA GLY A 126 13.54 -12.60 1.95
C GLY A 126 12.28 -12.69 1.09
N THR A 127 12.20 -11.88 0.03
CA THR A 127 11.11 -11.90 -0.96
C THR A 127 10.98 -13.24 -1.70
N ASP A 128 12.07 -13.81 -2.21
CA ASP A 128 12.02 -15.05 -3.01
C ASP A 128 11.73 -16.27 -2.13
N ALA A 129 12.20 -16.27 -0.88
CA ALA A 129 11.86 -17.28 0.10
C ALA A 129 10.37 -17.25 0.46
N VAL A 130 9.80 -16.05 0.65
CA VAL A 130 8.35 -15.88 0.87
C VAL A 130 7.56 -16.38 -0.32
N VAL A 131 7.94 -15.99 -1.54
CA VAL A 131 7.27 -16.44 -2.77
C VAL A 131 7.37 -17.97 -2.91
N SER A 132 8.52 -18.56 -2.59
CA SER A 132 8.70 -20.02 -2.62
C SER A 132 7.81 -20.73 -1.59
N ALA A 133 7.70 -20.20 -0.38
CA ALA A 133 6.83 -20.75 0.66
C ALA A 133 5.34 -20.58 0.32
N LEU A 134 4.96 -19.47 -0.31
CA LEU A 134 3.61 -19.25 -0.83
C LEU A 134 3.29 -20.21 -1.99
N ASN A 135 4.27 -20.50 -2.84
CA ASN A 135 4.15 -21.47 -3.93
C ASN A 135 3.93 -22.91 -3.43
N GLU A 136 4.41 -23.26 -2.23
CA GLU A 136 4.12 -24.56 -1.61
C GLU A 136 2.66 -24.65 -1.13
N GLN A 137 2.00 -23.52 -0.85
CA GLN A 137 0.61 -23.46 -0.37
C GLN A 137 -0.41 -23.26 -1.51
N GLY A 138 -0.03 -22.57 -2.58
CA GLY A 138 -0.90 -22.25 -3.70
C GLY A 138 -0.14 -21.76 -4.93
N ARG A 139 -0.85 -21.46 -6.01
CA ARG A 139 -0.21 -20.92 -7.23
C ARG A 139 -0.02 -19.42 -7.06
N THR A 140 1.23 -18.96 -7.00
CA THR A 140 1.53 -17.52 -6.95
C THR A 140 1.66 -16.94 -8.35
N HIS A 141 1.13 -15.74 -8.56
CA HIS A 141 1.31 -14.95 -9.78
C HIS A 141 1.75 -13.54 -9.41
N LEU A 142 2.77 -13.01 -10.11
CA LEU A 142 3.23 -11.65 -9.91
C LEU A 142 2.31 -10.71 -10.69
N GLU A 143 1.47 -9.98 -9.98
CA GLU A 143 0.54 -9.02 -10.57
C GLU A 143 1.23 -7.68 -10.88
N ARG A 144 2.19 -7.29 -10.03
CA ARG A 144 2.85 -5.99 -10.16
C ARG A 144 4.23 -5.98 -9.52
N GLU A 145 5.17 -5.32 -10.19
CA GLU A 145 6.44 -4.91 -9.60
C GLU A 145 6.66 -3.42 -9.89
N THR A 146 7.05 -2.65 -8.87
CA THR A 146 7.34 -1.23 -9.00
C THR A 146 8.46 -0.83 -8.06
N ALA A 147 9.45 -0.10 -8.57
CA ALA A 147 10.53 0.48 -7.78
C ALA A 147 10.23 1.97 -7.54
N LEU A 148 10.24 2.38 -6.27
CA LEU A 148 9.97 3.75 -5.83
C LEU A 148 11.22 4.31 -5.14
N PRO A 149 12.12 4.98 -5.88
CA PRO A 149 13.25 5.68 -5.29
C PRO A 149 12.78 6.96 -4.60
N THR A 150 13.34 7.25 -3.42
CA THR A 150 13.07 8.48 -2.68
C THR A 150 14.24 8.85 -1.77
N LEU A 151 14.30 10.12 -1.36
CA LEU A 151 15.23 10.59 -0.35
C LEU A 151 14.68 10.32 1.06
N ASN A 152 15.58 10.28 2.04
CA ASN A 152 15.18 10.24 3.45
C ASN A 152 14.30 11.44 3.80
N LEU A 153 13.26 11.23 4.61
CA LEU A 153 12.25 12.24 4.97
C LEU A 153 11.42 12.78 3.79
N GLN A 154 11.48 12.16 2.61
CA GLN A 154 10.66 12.51 1.47
C GLN A 154 9.64 11.40 1.17
N SER A 155 8.35 11.76 1.21
CA SER A 155 7.27 10.83 0.85
C SER A 155 7.27 10.59 -0.67
N VAL A 156 7.13 9.32 -1.06
CA VAL A 156 6.88 8.92 -2.45
C VAL A 156 5.53 8.23 -2.52
N ALA A 157 4.73 8.58 -3.52
CA ALA A 157 3.45 7.96 -3.77
C ALA A 157 3.34 7.49 -5.21
N THR A 158 2.58 6.43 -5.42
CA THR A 158 2.25 5.92 -6.74
C THR A 158 0.80 5.48 -6.74
N GLN A 159 0.05 6.02 -7.69
CA GLN A 159 -1.33 5.67 -7.93
C GLN A 159 -1.46 5.09 -9.33
N VAL A 160 -1.97 3.88 -9.41
CA VAL A 160 -2.25 3.18 -10.67
C VAL A 160 -3.67 2.66 -10.60
N GLY A 161 -4.50 3.11 -11.52
CA GLY A 161 -5.90 2.75 -11.53
C GLY A 161 -6.56 3.16 -12.83
N GLN A 162 -7.86 2.88 -12.90
CA GLN A 162 -8.72 3.31 -13.98
C GLN A 162 -9.64 4.41 -13.48
N GLN A 163 -9.76 5.47 -14.27
CA GLN A 163 -10.79 6.48 -14.07
C GLN A 163 -12.00 6.11 -14.93
N LYS A 164 -13.15 5.88 -14.29
CA LYS A 164 -14.42 5.64 -14.99
C LYS A 164 -15.36 6.82 -14.76
N GLY A 165 -15.97 7.30 -15.83
CA GLY A 165 -17.07 8.26 -15.75
C GLY A 165 -18.36 7.53 -15.37
N TYR A 166 -19.18 8.16 -14.54
CA TYR A 166 -20.54 7.72 -14.23
C TYR A 166 -21.46 8.94 -14.12
N VAL A 167 -22.77 8.75 -14.19
CA VAL A 167 -23.74 9.85 -14.08
C VAL A 167 -24.37 9.87 -12.68
N PRO A 168 -23.82 10.62 -11.70
CA PRO A 168 -24.36 10.67 -10.34
C PRO A 168 -25.76 11.30 -10.27
N SER A 169 -26.11 12.19 -11.20
CA SER A 169 -27.40 12.89 -11.17
C SER A 169 -27.84 13.36 -12.55
N THR A 170 -29.13 13.15 -12.83
CA THR A 170 -29.87 13.80 -13.92
C THR A 170 -30.94 14.68 -13.29
N GLN A 171 -30.91 15.99 -13.59
CA GLN A 171 -31.98 16.92 -13.18
C GLN A 171 -32.83 17.25 -14.39
N THR A 172 -34.12 16.91 -14.33
CA THR A 172 -35.14 17.33 -15.29
C THR A 172 -35.88 18.53 -14.72
N ASN A 173 -35.60 19.73 -15.25
CA ASN A 173 -36.37 20.93 -14.93
C ASN A 173 -37.53 21.03 -15.92
N SER A 174 -38.74 20.81 -15.42
CA SER A 174 -39.98 20.97 -16.18
C SER A 174 -40.60 22.33 -15.88
N THR A 175 -40.47 23.27 -16.81
CA THR A 175 -41.14 24.58 -16.74
C THR A 175 -42.42 24.50 -17.59
N ALA A 176 -43.57 24.83 -16.99
CA ALA A 176 -44.86 24.82 -17.69
C ALA A 176 -44.78 25.69 -18.97
N ASN A 177 -45.31 25.18 -20.08
CA ASN A 177 -45.44 25.86 -21.38
C ASN A 177 -44.16 26.06 -22.24
N VAL A 178 -42.96 25.61 -21.83
CA VAL A 178 -41.71 25.78 -22.62
C VAL A 178 -40.91 24.50 -22.88
N GLY A 179 -41.44 23.34 -22.50
CA GLY A 179 -40.78 22.03 -22.67
C GLY A 179 -39.87 21.64 -21.50
N SER A 180 -39.38 20.40 -21.51
CA SER A 180 -38.49 19.85 -20.47
C SER A 180 -37.03 20.03 -20.86
N THR A 181 -36.20 20.52 -19.93
CA THR A 181 -34.74 20.55 -20.09
C THR A 181 -34.10 19.52 -19.17
N THR A 182 -33.28 18.63 -19.74
CA THR A 182 -32.55 17.59 -18.97
C THR A 182 -31.10 18.03 -18.85
N SER A 183 -30.64 18.23 -17.61
CA SER A 183 -29.22 18.45 -17.31
C SER A 183 -28.61 17.15 -16.77
N ILE A 184 -27.51 16.71 -17.39
CA ILE A 184 -26.76 15.52 -16.99
C ILE A 184 -25.50 15.98 -16.26
N GLN A 185 -25.35 15.62 -14.99
CA GLN A 185 -24.12 15.85 -14.24
C GLN A 185 -23.28 14.56 -14.31
N THR A 186 -22.07 14.66 -14.85
CA THR A 186 -21.13 13.54 -14.93
C THR A 186 -20.13 13.62 -13.78
N GLY A 187 -19.91 12.49 -13.11
CA GLY A 187 -18.90 12.28 -12.10
C GLY A 187 -17.82 11.34 -12.63
N THR A 188 -16.63 11.38 -12.04
CA THR A 188 -15.60 10.38 -12.31
C THR A 188 -15.20 9.69 -11.02
N ILE A 189 -14.85 8.41 -11.14
CA ILE A 189 -14.38 7.59 -10.04
C ILE A 189 -13.07 6.94 -10.41
N ASN A 190 -12.10 7.03 -9.52
CA ASN A 190 -10.77 6.46 -9.71
C ASN A 190 -10.67 5.24 -8.79
N VAL A 191 -10.63 4.05 -9.39
CA VAL A 191 -10.40 2.79 -8.68
C VAL A 191 -9.03 2.24 -9.07
N GLY A 192 -8.31 1.66 -8.12
CA GLY A 192 -7.02 1.05 -8.38
C GLY A 192 -6.17 0.89 -7.13
N PHE A 193 -4.87 0.76 -7.35
CA PHE A 193 -3.85 0.64 -6.31
C PHE A 193 -3.18 1.98 -6.08
N ASN A 194 -3.23 2.46 -4.84
CA ASN A 194 -2.50 3.61 -4.36
C ASN A 194 -1.58 3.17 -3.22
N VAL A 195 -0.33 3.57 -3.28
CA VAL A 195 0.65 3.37 -2.21
C VAL A 195 1.39 4.67 -1.97
N SER A 196 1.50 5.08 -0.71
CA SER A 196 2.43 6.12 -0.29
C SER A 196 3.35 5.60 0.79
N LEU A 197 4.63 5.91 0.66
CA LEU A 197 5.71 5.43 1.51
C LEU A 197 6.50 6.65 1.99
N PHE A 198 6.71 6.72 3.30
CA PHE A 198 7.51 7.74 3.96
C PHE A 198 8.68 7.07 4.70
N PRO A 199 9.92 7.20 4.19
CA PRO A 199 11.11 6.68 4.84
C PRO A 199 11.63 7.62 5.93
N TYR A 200 12.08 7.04 7.03
CA TYR A 200 12.94 7.68 8.01
C TYR A 200 14.12 6.77 8.34
N VAL A 201 15.29 7.10 7.78
CA VAL A 201 16.54 6.38 8.02
C VAL A 201 17.18 6.90 9.30
N GLN A 202 17.39 5.99 10.25
CA GLN A 202 18.04 6.26 11.53
C GLN A 202 19.58 6.15 11.40
N ASP A 203 20.28 6.58 12.45
CA ASP A 203 21.75 6.63 12.45
C ASP A 203 22.38 5.22 12.48
N ASN A 204 21.64 4.22 12.93
CA ASN A 204 22.02 2.81 12.93
C ASN A 204 21.63 2.07 11.62
N ASN A 205 21.36 2.82 10.55
CA ASN A 205 20.92 2.34 9.24
C ASN A 205 19.57 1.60 9.23
N GLU A 206 18.81 1.60 10.33
CA GLU A 206 17.45 1.08 10.33
C GLU A 206 16.51 2.09 9.65
N ILE A 207 15.55 1.59 8.88
CA ILE A 207 14.60 2.38 8.12
C ILE A 207 13.23 2.21 8.77
N MET A 208 12.71 3.31 9.31
CA MET A 208 11.33 3.37 9.75
C MET A 208 10.47 3.81 8.57
N VAL A 209 9.58 2.94 8.14
CA VAL A 209 8.72 3.16 6.98
C VAL A 209 7.31 3.35 7.48
N GLN A 210 6.74 4.52 7.20
CA GLN A 210 5.31 4.73 7.32
C GLN A 210 4.69 4.56 5.94
N PHE A 211 3.69 3.70 5.82
CA PHE A 211 3.02 3.48 4.55
C PHE A 211 1.51 3.59 4.68
N ASN A 212 0.89 4.08 3.62
CA ASN A 212 -0.54 4.02 3.39
C ASN A 212 -0.76 3.28 2.07
N ILE A 213 -1.53 2.19 2.13
CA ILE A 213 -1.89 1.42 0.93
C ILE A 213 -3.39 1.36 0.84
N ASN A 214 -3.90 1.70 -0.33
CA ASN A 214 -5.29 1.56 -0.71
C ASN A 214 -5.39 0.75 -2.00
N LEU A 215 -6.16 -0.33 -1.99
CA LEU A 215 -6.53 -1.07 -3.18
C LEU A 215 -8.05 -1.03 -3.30
N SER A 216 -8.52 -0.58 -4.46
CA SER A 216 -9.92 -0.50 -4.81
C SER A 216 -10.18 -1.08 -6.19
N SER A 217 -11.31 -1.76 -6.34
CA SER A 217 -11.86 -2.25 -7.60
C SER A 217 -13.29 -1.77 -7.75
N LEU A 218 -13.71 -1.45 -8.98
CA LEU A 218 -15.11 -1.18 -9.27
C LEU A 218 -15.78 -2.50 -9.63
N ASP A 219 -16.77 -2.92 -8.84
CA ASP A 219 -17.46 -4.19 -9.03
C ASP A 219 -18.56 -4.04 -10.09
N ASP A 220 -19.47 -3.10 -9.88
CA ASP A 220 -20.57 -2.81 -10.80
C ASP A 220 -21.04 -1.35 -10.66
N ILE A 221 -21.69 -0.82 -11.70
CA ILE A 221 -22.37 0.47 -11.67
C ILE A 221 -23.88 0.21 -11.69
N ARG A 222 -24.52 0.31 -10.53
CA ARG A 222 -25.97 0.12 -10.44
C ARG A 222 -26.69 1.33 -11.03
N LYS A 223 -27.63 1.08 -11.94
CA LYS A 223 -28.57 2.10 -12.41
C LYS A 223 -29.73 2.22 -11.44
N ILE A 224 -29.99 3.44 -10.98
CA ILE A 224 -31.12 3.82 -10.12
C ILE A 224 -32.02 4.71 -10.96
N ASN A 225 -33.18 4.19 -11.36
CA ASN A 225 -34.16 4.96 -12.10
C ASN A 225 -35.19 5.53 -11.12
N ILE A 226 -35.43 6.84 -11.17
CA ILE A 226 -36.46 7.56 -10.41
C ILE A 226 -37.27 8.37 -11.43
N GLY A 227 -38.46 7.89 -11.81
CA GLY A 227 -39.27 8.50 -12.88
C GLY A 227 -38.56 8.45 -14.23
N ASP A 228 -38.51 9.58 -14.95
CA ASP A 228 -37.78 9.76 -16.22
C ASP A 228 -36.27 10.02 -16.04
N SER A 229 -35.79 10.04 -14.79
CA SER A 229 -34.39 10.30 -14.45
C SER A 229 -33.66 9.01 -14.10
N SER A 230 -32.48 8.81 -14.71
CA SER A 230 -31.60 7.67 -14.43
C SER A 230 -30.30 8.17 -13.78
N ALA A 231 -30.01 7.70 -12.57
CA ALA A 231 -28.74 7.92 -11.89
C ALA A 231 -27.92 6.63 -11.87
N GLU A 232 -26.61 6.75 -11.84
CA GLU A 232 -25.67 5.65 -11.72
C GLU A 232 -24.96 5.71 -10.36
N ALA A 233 -24.95 4.59 -9.64
CA ALA A 233 -24.30 4.43 -8.35
C ALA A 233 -23.23 3.34 -8.45
N PRO A 234 -21.93 3.70 -8.52
CA PRO A 234 -20.84 2.73 -8.56
C PRO A 234 -20.68 2.02 -7.21
N ASN A 235 -20.57 0.70 -7.24
CA ASN A 235 -20.18 -0.12 -6.10
C ASN A 235 -18.67 -0.39 -6.15
N ILE A 236 -17.94 0.08 -5.14
CA ILE A 236 -16.48 -0.06 -5.07
C ILE A 236 -16.14 -1.03 -3.95
N SER A 237 -15.44 -2.11 -4.29
CA SER A 237 -14.76 -2.94 -3.31
C SER A 237 -13.42 -2.33 -2.93
N MET A 238 -13.13 -2.26 -1.64
CA MET A 238 -11.85 -1.78 -1.10
C MET A 238 -11.17 -2.91 -0.31
N PRO A 239 -10.58 -3.92 -0.99
CA PRO A 239 -10.00 -5.09 -0.33
C PRO A 239 -8.76 -4.77 0.53
N LEU A 240 -8.14 -3.60 0.40
CA LEU A 240 -7.01 -3.22 1.25
C LEU A 240 -7.04 -1.74 1.53
N ASN A 241 -7.09 -1.35 2.81
CA ASN A 241 -6.92 0.02 3.24
C ASN A 241 -6.22 0.03 4.60
N THR A 242 -4.92 0.31 4.62
CA THR A 242 -4.14 0.25 5.86
C THR A 242 -3.12 1.38 5.96
N VAL A 243 -2.91 1.85 7.17
CA VAL A 243 -1.87 2.82 7.53
C VAL A 243 -1.09 2.25 8.69
N GLN A 244 0.19 1.98 8.46
CA GLN A 244 1.05 1.40 9.48
C GLN A 244 2.43 2.04 9.44
N LYS A 245 3.13 1.93 10.57
CA LYS A 245 4.50 2.36 10.73
C LYS A 245 5.31 1.17 11.21
N VAL A 246 6.26 0.74 10.40
CA VAL A 246 7.08 -0.43 10.69
C VAL A 246 8.55 -0.05 10.65
N LYS A 247 9.32 -0.62 11.55
CA LYS A 247 10.77 -0.48 11.59
C LYS A 247 11.40 -1.72 10.97
N MET A 248 12.31 -1.52 10.02
CA MET A 248 12.92 -2.60 9.26
C MET A 248 14.35 -2.22 8.85
N ARG A 249 15.22 -3.21 8.66
CA ARG A 249 16.57 -3.01 8.15
C ARG A 249 16.58 -2.97 6.62
N PRO A 250 17.60 -2.34 6.01
CA PRO A 250 17.79 -2.43 4.57
C PRO A 250 17.87 -3.90 4.14
N GLY A 251 17.11 -4.27 3.11
CA GLY A 251 17.02 -5.63 2.58
C GLY A 251 16.01 -6.55 3.30
N GLU A 252 15.43 -6.15 4.43
CA GLU A 252 14.33 -6.92 5.05
C GLU A 252 13.04 -6.73 4.25
N THR A 253 12.25 -7.80 4.10
CA THR A 253 10.99 -7.73 3.37
C THR A 253 9.83 -7.60 4.35
N LEU A 254 9.05 -6.53 4.21
CA LEU A 254 7.75 -6.39 4.85
C LEU A 254 6.70 -7.10 3.99
N MET A 255 6.04 -8.09 4.57
CA MET A 255 4.91 -8.77 3.95
C MET A 255 3.61 -8.21 4.53
N LEU A 256 2.68 -7.84 3.65
CA LEU A 256 1.33 -7.40 3.96
C LEU A 256 0.35 -8.35 3.30
N THR A 257 -0.59 -8.89 4.08
CA THR A 257 -1.54 -9.90 3.60
C THR A 257 -2.95 -9.31 3.61
N GLY A 258 -3.60 -9.29 2.44
CA GLY A 258 -4.95 -8.77 2.22
C GLY A 258 -6.05 -9.83 2.36
N ILE A 259 -7.30 -9.38 2.31
CA ILE A 259 -8.50 -10.17 2.58
C ILE A 259 -8.91 -11.10 1.42
N ASN A 260 -9.57 -12.18 1.80
CA ASN A 260 -9.99 -13.31 0.97
C ASN A 260 -11.18 -12.94 0.09
N GLN A 261 -11.05 -13.08 -1.23
CA GLN A 261 -12.20 -13.16 -2.13
C GLN A 261 -12.53 -14.65 -2.36
N ASN A 262 -13.76 -15.04 -2.01
CA ASN A 262 -14.23 -16.41 -2.08
C ASN A 262 -15.19 -16.54 -3.26
N ASP A 263 -14.70 -17.04 -4.39
CA ASP A 263 -15.53 -17.32 -5.57
C ASP A 263 -16.01 -18.77 -5.49
N ASP A 264 -17.14 -18.97 -4.81
CA ASP A 264 -17.78 -20.28 -4.70
C ASP A 264 -18.71 -20.50 -5.90
N SER A 265 -18.21 -21.23 -6.92
CA SER A 265 -19.03 -21.68 -8.04
C SER A 265 -19.42 -23.14 -7.83
N SER A 266 -20.68 -23.39 -7.43
CA SER A 266 -21.23 -24.73 -7.29
C SER A 266 -22.00 -25.08 -8.57
N ASN A 267 -21.38 -25.82 -9.49
CA ASN A 267 -22.08 -26.32 -10.67
C ASN A 267 -22.66 -27.71 -10.37
N ARG A 268 -23.98 -27.77 -10.21
CA ARG A 268 -24.72 -29.02 -9.97
C ARG A 268 -25.14 -29.58 -11.32
N THR A 269 -24.56 -30.70 -11.73
CA THR A 269 -24.90 -31.34 -13.01
C THR A 269 -25.55 -32.71 -12.76
N GLY A 270 -26.66 -32.96 -13.47
CA GLY A 270 -27.42 -34.20 -13.40
C GLY A 270 -28.82 -34.05 -13.99
N THR A 271 -29.32 -35.07 -14.68
CA THR A 271 -30.71 -35.12 -15.15
C THR A 271 -31.61 -35.59 -14.00
N GLY A 272 -32.43 -34.70 -13.45
CA GLY A 272 -33.37 -34.99 -12.35
C GLY A 272 -32.89 -34.48 -10.99
N THR A 273 -32.29 -35.37 -10.17
CA THR A 273 -31.84 -35.07 -8.79
C THR A 273 -30.33 -35.23 -8.62
N HIS A 274 -29.69 -34.27 -7.94
CA HIS A 274 -28.23 -34.15 -7.78
C HIS A 274 -27.57 -35.24 -6.90
N TRP A 275 -28.31 -36.26 -6.43
CA TRP A 275 -27.80 -37.38 -5.61
C TRP A 275 -27.73 -38.71 -6.38
N ASN A 276 -28.24 -38.78 -7.61
CA ASN A 276 -28.20 -39.98 -8.44
C ASN A 276 -26.85 -40.13 -9.17
N TRP A 277 -25.85 -40.66 -8.46
CA TRP A 277 -24.51 -40.93 -9.00
C TRP A 277 -24.52 -41.93 -10.18
N VAL A 278 -25.48 -42.86 -10.22
CA VAL A 278 -25.67 -43.85 -11.28
C VAL A 278 -26.05 -43.23 -12.64
N PHE A 279 -26.71 -42.08 -12.66
CA PHE A 279 -27.16 -41.40 -13.89
C PHE A 279 -26.27 -40.20 -14.26
N GLY A 280 -25.01 -40.19 -13.82
CA GLY A 280 -24.07 -39.10 -14.10
C GLY A 280 -24.31 -37.83 -13.27
N GLY A 281 -25.06 -37.92 -12.16
CA GLY A 281 -25.22 -36.83 -11.21
C GLY A 281 -23.98 -36.65 -10.35
N GLY A 282 -23.41 -35.44 -10.35
CA GLY A 282 -22.22 -35.09 -9.57
C GLY A 282 -22.27 -33.63 -9.10
N ILE A 283 -21.83 -33.40 -7.86
CA ILE A 283 -21.61 -32.06 -7.32
C ILE A 283 -20.14 -31.74 -7.55
N ASN A 284 -19.85 -31.00 -8.62
CA ASN A 284 -18.54 -30.39 -8.80
C ASN A 284 -18.60 -29.00 -8.15
N ALA A 285 -18.25 -28.95 -6.87
CA ALA A 285 -18.04 -27.69 -6.17
C ALA A 285 -16.62 -27.21 -6.50
N GLN A 286 -16.51 -26.10 -7.22
CA GLN A 286 -15.23 -25.46 -7.49
C GLN A 286 -15.17 -24.12 -6.75
N SER A 287 -14.45 -24.13 -5.62
CA SER A 287 -14.11 -22.96 -4.83
C SER A 287 -12.69 -22.52 -5.23
N ASN A 288 -12.60 -21.37 -5.88
CA ASN A 288 -11.33 -20.71 -6.12
C ASN A 288 -11.20 -19.56 -5.13
N ARG A 289 -10.12 -19.57 -4.35
CA ARG A 289 -9.80 -18.49 -3.42
C ARG A 289 -8.55 -17.78 -3.88
N THR A 290 -8.66 -16.48 -4.08
CA THR A 290 -7.54 -15.64 -4.45
C THR A 290 -7.22 -14.71 -3.30
N MET A 291 -5.97 -14.76 -2.83
CA MET A 291 -5.44 -13.88 -1.79
C MET A 291 -4.40 -12.95 -2.39
N LEU A 292 -4.39 -11.68 -1.96
CA LEU A 292 -3.38 -10.71 -2.35
C LEU A 292 -2.32 -10.57 -1.27
N VAL A 293 -1.06 -10.68 -1.66
CA VAL A 293 0.11 -10.49 -0.80
C VAL A 293 0.97 -9.38 -1.39
N VAL A 294 1.24 -8.35 -0.60
CA VAL A 294 2.10 -7.23 -0.99
C VAL A 294 3.41 -7.35 -0.22
N LEU A 295 4.53 -7.38 -0.95
CA LEU A 295 5.88 -7.43 -0.41
C LEU A 295 6.56 -6.08 -0.66
N ILE A 296 7.14 -5.49 0.39
CA ILE A 296 7.85 -4.21 0.33
C ILE A 296 9.25 -4.44 0.88
N THR A 297 10.26 -4.23 0.04
CA THR A 297 11.68 -4.36 0.45
C THR A 297 12.38 -3.02 0.24
N PRO A 298 12.79 -2.32 1.30
CA PRO A 298 13.62 -1.13 1.19
C PRO A 298 15.09 -1.52 1.00
N THR A 299 15.76 -0.88 0.05
CA THR A 299 17.20 -0.96 -0.13
C THR A 299 17.79 0.43 0.05
N LEU A 300 18.83 0.54 0.86
CA LEU A 300 19.62 1.77 0.96
C LEU A 300 20.52 1.84 -0.28
N LEU A 301 20.50 2.97 -0.97
CA LEU A 301 21.46 3.28 -2.03
C LEU A 301 22.49 4.23 -1.41
N ASP A 302 23.75 3.80 -1.39
CA ASP A 302 24.89 4.61 -0.92
C ASP A 302 25.34 5.62 -1.99
#